data_AF-A0A3D4BC71-F1
#
_entry.id   AF-A0A3D4BC71-F1
#
_cell.length_a   1.000
_cell.length_b   1.000
_cell.length_c   1.000
_cell.angle_alpha   90.00
_cell.angle_beta   90.00
_cell.angle_gamma   90.00
#
_symmetry.space_group_name_H-M   'P 1'
#
loop_
_entity.id
_entity.type
_entity.pdbx_description
1 polymer ?
#
loop_
_entity_poly.entity_id
_entity_poly.type
_entity_poly.pdbx_seq_one_letter_code
_entity_poly.pdbx_strand_id
1 'polypeptide(L)'
;GVERVVLVQTGSAYRWDNRLVAGMASANRTKMVGVCNLDAASPESPAIFETLSAQNVKGLRLEPTQYGRSSYYHEGAVRLFETIREMDAVICAHIN
;
A
#
# COMPACT_ATOMS: atom_id res chain seq x y z
N GLY A 1 -18.99 -19.40 -4.21
CA GLY A 1 -19.11 -17.94 -4.02
C GLY A 1 -17.72 -17.35 -3.84
N VAL A 2 -17.58 -16.06 -3.55
CA VAL A 2 -16.26 -15.46 -3.22
C VAL A 2 -15.92 -15.76 -1.75
N GLU A 3 -14.76 -16.38 -1.52
CA GLU A 3 -14.35 -16.85 -0.19
C GLU A 3 -13.32 -15.96 0.49
N ARG A 4 -12.49 -15.26 -0.31
CA ARG A 4 -11.41 -14.38 0.13
C ARG A 4 -11.36 -13.14 -0.75
N VAL A 5 -10.95 -12.01 -0.17
CA VAL A 5 -10.88 -10.72 -0.87
C VAL A 5 -9.57 -9.99 -0.55
N VAL A 6 -8.96 -9.42 -1.58
CA VAL A 6 -7.85 -8.46 -1.44
C VAL A 6 -8.41 -7.07 -1.74
N LEU A 7 -8.40 -6.20 -0.75
CA LEU A 7 -8.91 -4.83 -0.84
C LEU A 7 -7.79 -3.92 -1.31
N VAL A 8 -7.84 -3.44 -2.55
CA VAL A 8 -6.83 -2.54 -3.11
C VAL A 8 -7.29 -1.10 -3.02
N GLN A 9 -6.50 -0.27 -2.34
CA GLN A 9 -6.78 1.16 -2.18
C GLN A 9 -6.85 1.88 -3.54
N THR A 10 -7.93 2.64 -3.75
CA THR A 10 -8.09 3.45 -4.95
C THR A 10 -7.32 4.77 -4.82
N GLY A 11 -6.46 5.09 -5.79
CA GLY A 11 -5.72 6.35 -5.79
C GLY A 11 -6.59 7.59 -6.08
N SER A 12 -7.69 7.42 -6.82
CA SER A 12 -8.51 8.53 -7.33
C SER A 12 -9.42 9.20 -6.28
N ALA A 13 -10.03 8.42 -5.39
CA ALA A 13 -11.00 8.94 -4.42
C ALA A 13 -10.36 9.28 -3.07
N TYR A 14 -9.44 8.43 -2.59
CA TYR A 14 -8.91 8.49 -1.23
C TYR A 14 -7.39 8.65 -1.19
N ARG A 15 -6.70 8.51 -2.33
CA ARG A 15 -5.26 8.70 -2.50
C ARG A 15 -4.43 7.98 -1.41
N TRP A 16 -4.00 8.70 -0.38
CA TRP A 16 -3.16 8.20 0.72
C TRP A 16 -3.93 7.88 2.02
N ASP A 17 -5.25 8.14 2.08
CA ASP A 17 -6.08 7.81 3.23
C ASP A 17 -6.52 6.35 3.20
N ASN A 18 -5.80 5.52 3.96
CA ASN A 18 -5.99 4.07 4.01
C ASN A 18 -6.99 3.60 5.08
N ARG A 19 -7.66 4.50 5.80
CA ARG A 19 -8.51 4.15 6.95
C ARG A 19 -9.63 3.17 6.59
N LEU A 20 -10.23 3.32 5.42
CA LEU A 20 -11.30 2.42 4.95
C LEU A 20 -10.76 1.01 4.68
N VAL A 21 -9.71 0.87 3.87
CA VAL A 21 -9.11 -0.44 3.55
C VAL A 21 -8.59 -1.14 4.79
N ALA A 22 -7.88 -0.41 5.66
CA ALA A 22 -7.31 -0.97 6.87
C ALA A 22 -8.40 -1.35 7.89
N GLY A 23 -9.44 -0.52 8.04
CA GLY A 23 -10.59 -0.83 8.88
C GLY A 23 -11.32 -2.10 8.43
N MET A 24 -11.59 -2.22 7.12
CA MET A 24 -12.26 -3.39 6.56
C MET A 24 -11.41 -4.67 6.68
N ALA A 25 -10.11 -4.59 6.37
CA ALA A 25 -9.20 -5.72 6.50
C ALA A 25 -9.05 -6.18 7.96
N SER A 26 -8.99 -5.23 8.91
CA SER A 26 -8.90 -5.52 10.33
C SER A 26 -10.19 -6.10 10.92
N ALA A 27 -11.37 -5.63 10.46
CA ALA A 27 -12.66 -6.15 10.91
C ALA A 27 -12.97 -7.55 10.35
N ASN A 28 -12.34 -7.94 9.23
CA ASN A 28 -12.65 -9.18 8.51
C ASN A 28 -11.41 -10.06 8.27
N ARG A 29 -10.50 -10.14 9.25
CA ARG A 29 -9.16 -10.78 9.10
C ARG A 29 -9.17 -12.21 8.56
N THR A 30 -10.25 -12.95 8.82
CA THR A 30 -10.39 -14.34 8.34
C THR A 30 -10.81 -14.44 6.88
N LYS A 31 -11.14 -13.33 6.20
CA LYS A 31 -11.59 -13.33 4.80
C LYS A 31 -10.94 -12.24 3.94
N MET A 32 -10.42 -11.18 4.54
CA MET A 32 -9.97 -9.99 3.82
C MET A 32 -8.56 -9.57 4.25
N VAL A 33 -7.76 -9.14 3.28
CA VAL A 33 -6.48 -8.45 3.49
C VAL A 33 -6.48 -7.13 2.72
N GLY A 34 -5.74 -6.15 3.21
CA GLY A 34 -5.64 -4.82 2.57
C GLY A 34 -4.35 -4.65 1.75
N VAL A 35 -4.43 -3.81 0.72
CA VAL A 35 -3.30 -3.25 -0.01
C VAL A 35 -3.43 -1.73 0.04
N CYS A 36 -2.53 -1.07 0.76
CA CYS A 36 -2.56 0.38 0.97
C CYS A 36 -1.97 1.14 -0.22
N ASN A 37 -2.15 2.45 -0.25
CA ASN A 37 -1.45 3.35 -1.16
C ASN A 37 -0.76 4.43 -0.33
N LEU A 38 0.51 4.70 -0.60
CA LEU A 38 1.33 5.63 0.19
C LEU A 38 2.14 6.55 -0.70
N ASP A 39 2.41 7.76 -0.20
CA ASP A 39 3.21 8.74 -0.91
C ASP A 39 4.68 8.33 -0.87
N ALA A 40 5.24 7.93 -2.01
CA ALA A 40 6.65 7.58 -2.15
C ALA A 40 7.61 8.77 -1.94
N ALA A 41 7.13 10.01 -1.89
CA ALA A 41 7.93 11.18 -1.54
C ALA A 41 7.93 11.47 -0.04
N SER A 42 6.93 10.97 0.71
CA SER A 42 6.84 11.21 2.15
C SER A 42 7.84 10.33 2.91
N PRO A 43 8.71 10.91 3.76
CA PRO A 43 9.62 10.13 4.61
C PRO A 43 8.89 9.32 5.69
N GLU A 44 7.62 9.62 5.98
CA GLU A 44 6.82 8.94 7.00
C GLU A 44 6.17 7.65 6.47
N SER A 45 6.09 7.46 5.15
CA SER A 45 5.41 6.32 4.52
C SER A 45 5.85 4.95 5.04
N PRO A 46 7.15 4.66 5.27
CA PRO A 46 7.57 3.42 5.91
C PRO A 46 6.91 3.14 7.27
N ALA A 47 6.94 4.11 8.19
CA ALA A 47 6.33 3.97 9.51
C ALA A 47 4.79 3.85 9.46
N ILE A 48 4.16 4.54 8.49
CA ILE A 48 2.74 4.39 8.22
C ILE A 48 2.44 2.96 7.74
N PHE A 49 3.26 2.40 6.84
CA PHE A 49 3.11 1.02 6.38
C PHE A 49 3.20 0.01 7.54
N GLU A 50 4.17 0.16 8.42
CA GLU A 50 4.31 -0.67 9.62
C GLU A 50 3.04 -0.66 10.47
N THR A 51 2.48 0.53 10.71
CA THR A 51 1.23 0.71 11.45
C THR A 51 0.06 0.01 10.75
N LEU A 52 -0.06 0.16 9.43
CA LEU A 52 -1.12 -0.46 8.63
C LEU A 52 -0.99 -1.99 8.58
N SER A 53 0.23 -2.53 8.61
CA SER A 53 0.46 -3.98 8.57
C SER A 53 -0.13 -4.69 9.79
N ALA A 54 -0.10 -4.04 10.96
CA ALA A 54 -0.80 -4.52 12.16
C ALA A 54 -2.33 -4.62 11.96
N GLN A 55 -2.89 -3.84 11.04
CA GLN A 55 -4.32 -3.80 10.68
C GLN A 55 -4.69 -4.75 9.54
N ASN A 56 -3.86 -5.77 9.27
CA ASN A 56 -4.06 -6.76 8.23
C ASN A 56 -3.96 -6.22 6.79
N VAL A 57 -3.26 -5.10 6.62
CA VAL A 57 -2.71 -4.70 5.33
C VAL A 57 -1.47 -5.53 5.07
N LYS A 58 -1.36 -6.10 3.87
CA LYS A 58 -0.29 -7.03 3.48
C LYS A 58 0.40 -6.64 2.18
N GLY A 59 0.07 -5.48 1.63
CA GLY A 59 0.76 -4.98 0.45
C GLY A 59 0.63 -3.48 0.26
N LEU A 60 1.46 -3.00 -0.65
CA LEU A 60 1.50 -1.63 -1.12
C LEU A 60 1.09 -1.60 -2.59
N ARG A 61 0.19 -0.70 -2.95
CA ARG A 61 -0.09 -0.34 -4.33
C ARG A 61 0.95 0.67 -4.79
N LEU A 62 1.65 0.35 -5.87
CA LEU A 62 2.57 1.26 -6.52
C LEU A 62 1.83 2.05 -7.60
N GLU A 63 1.79 3.37 -7.43
CA GLU A 63 1.31 4.31 -8.45
C GLU A 63 2.48 5.04 -9.12
N PRO A 64 2.30 5.50 -10.38
CA PRO A 64 3.27 6.35 -11.02
C PRO A 64 3.58 7.59 -10.19
N THR A 65 4.85 7.86 -9.94
CA THR A 65 5.33 9.13 -9.43
C THR A 65 5.20 10.20 -10.52
N GLN A 66 4.84 11.42 -10.14
CA GLN A 66 4.93 12.59 -11.03
C GLN A 66 6.34 13.22 -11.01
N TYR A 67 7.32 12.52 -10.42
CA TYR A 67 8.64 13.06 -10.14
C TYR A 67 9.65 12.63 -11.22
N GLY A 68 10.07 13.56 -12.06
CA GLY A 68 11.21 13.40 -12.96
C GLY A 68 10.98 12.49 -14.18
N ARG A 69 12.05 11.89 -14.70
CA ARG A 69 12.05 11.13 -15.98
C ARG A 69 11.55 9.69 -15.86
N SER A 70 11.48 9.12 -14.66
CA SER A 70 11.03 7.73 -14.45
C SER A 70 9.75 7.72 -13.64
N SER A 71 8.69 7.16 -14.21
CA SER A 71 7.36 7.13 -13.60
C SER A 71 7.29 6.27 -12.34
N TYR A 72 8.32 5.49 -11.98
CA TYR A 72 8.26 4.60 -10.80
C TYR A 72 9.50 4.66 -9.91
N TYR A 73 10.57 5.34 -10.36
CA TYR A 73 11.79 5.45 -9.59
C TYR A 73 11.87 6.80 -8.86
N HIS A 74 11.99 6.73 -7.53
CA HIS A 74 12.27 7.84 -6.63
C HIS A 74 13.02 7.28 -5.42
N GLU A 75 13.95 8.02 -4.82
CA GLU A 75 14.72 7.51 -3.65
C GLU A 75 13.80 7.14 -2.47
N GLY A 76 12.71 7.88 -2.28
CA GLY A 76 11.70 7.52 -1.28
C GLY A 76 10.88 6.27 -1.63
N ALA A 77 10.69 5.97 -2.92
CA ALA A 77 10.09 4.70 -3.34
C ALA A 77 11.00 3.52 -3.00
N VAL A 78 12.33 3.68 -3.19
CA VAL A 78 13.32 2.65 -2.83
C VAL A 78 13.25 2.34 -1.33
N ARG A 79 13.31 3.36 -0.47
CA ARG A 79 13.19 3.18 0.99
C ARG A 79 11.90 2.48 1.38
N LEU A 80 10.78 2.88 0.77
CA LEU A 80 9.50 2.25 1.03
C LEU A 80 9.51 0.77 0.60
N PHE A 81 10.04 0.45 -0.59
CA PHE A 81 10.14 -0.94 -1.05
C PHE A 81 11.05 -1.80 -0.19
N GLU A 82 12.12 -1.24 0.38
CA GLU A 82 12.96 -1.94 1.35
C GLU A 82 12.14 -2.34 2.58
N THR A 83 11.35 -1.43 3.15
CA THR A 83 10.42 -1.73 4.26
C THR A 83 9.38 -2.78 3.87
N ILE A 84 8.76 -2.67 2.68
CA ILE A 84 7.81 -3.68 2.20
C ILE A 84 8.46 -5.08 2.15
N ARG A 85 9.69 -5.16 1.64
CA ARG A 85 10.46 -6.40 1.53
C ARG A 85 10.83 -6.97 2.89
N GLU A 86 11.29 -6.14 3.83
CA GLU A 86 11.66 -6.55 5.19
C GLU A 86 10.47 -7.12 5.97
N MET A 87 9.27 -6.63 5.68
CA MET A 87 8.02 -7.07 6.28
C MET A 87 7.35 -8.25 5.56
N ASP A 88 8.01 -8.84 4.55
CA ASP A 88 7.47 -9.93 3.71
C ASP A 88 6.08 -9.59 3.11
N ALA A 89 5.92 -8.34 2.68
CA ALA A 89 4.70 -7.83 2.08
C ALA A 89 4.80 -7.73 0.55
N VAL A 90 3.65 -7.61 -0.12
CA VAL A 90 3.58 -7.62 -1.59
C VAL A 90 3.48 -6.22 -2.19
N ILE A 91 4.07 -6.03 -3.37
CA ILE A 91 3.86 -4.84 -4.19
C ILE A 91 2.82 -5.15 -5.27
N CYS A 92 1.72 -4.41 -5.29
CA CYS A 92 0.70 -4.43 -6.32
C CYS A 92 0.93 -3.26 -7.29
N ALA A 93 1.55 -3.52 -8.44
CA ALA A 93 1.87 -2.48 -9.40
C ALA A 93 0.64 -2.09 -10.24
N HIS A 94 0.26 -0.81 -10.20
CA HIS A 94 -0.71 -0.25 -11.13
C HIS A 94 0.06 0.34 -12.33
N ILE A 95 0.05 -0.41 -13.43
CA ILE A 95 0.80 -0.10 -14.66
C ILE A 95 -0.18 0.34 -15.73
N ASN A 96 0.13 1.46 -16.38
CA ASN A 96 -0.59 1.98 -17.55
C ASN A 96 0.17 1.65 -18.84
#